data_AF-A0A0S2SA57-F1
#
_entry.id   AF-A0A0S2SA57-F1
#
_cell.length_a   1.000
_cell.length_b   1.000
_cell.length_c   1.000
_cell.angle_alpha   90.00
_cell.angle_beta   90.00
_cell.angle_gamma   90.00
#
_symmetry.space_group_name_H-M   'P 1'
#
loop_
_entity.id
_entity.type
_entity.pdbx_description
1 polymer ?
#
loop_
_entity_poly.entity_id
_entity_poly.type
_entity_poly.pdbx_seq_one_letter_code
_entity_poly.pdbx_strand_id
1 'polypeptide(L)'
;MKIQKNKDDPRVKKTRQLLKDAFISLVQEKDFEFITIRDITEKATVNRATFYAHFTDKYEILEATITGTLMTSIADGISGRTLLNAETIHVSSWLCVIFIRT
;
A
#
# COMPACT_ATOMS: atom_id res chain seq x y z
N MET A 1 26.15 20.35 1.43
CA MET A 1 25.02 20.62 0.53
C MET A 1 24.05 19.45 0.62
N LYS A 2 22.87 19.61 1.26
CA LYS A 2 21.86 18.54 1.29
C LYS A 2 21.19 18.51 -0.09
N ILE A 3 21.46 17.48 -0.88
CA ILE A 3 20.76 17.26 -2.15
C ILE A 3 19.30 16.96 -1.78
N GLN A 4 18.41 17.94 -1.94
CA GLN A 4 16.97 17.71 -1.77
C GLN A 4 16.51 16.85 -2.95
N LYS A 5 16.44 15.53 -2.73
CA LYS A 5 16.01 14.57 -3.73
C LYS A 5 14.52 14.77 -3.97
N ASN A 6 14.13 15.08 -5.21
CA ASN A 6 12.73 15.24 -5.59
C ASN A 6 11.96 13.95 -5.23
N LYS A 7 10.99 14.05 -4.30
CA LYS A 7 10.18 12.92 -3.85
C LYS A 7 9.37 12.30 -5.00
N ASP A 8 9.14 13.07 -6.08
CA ASP A 8 8.41 12.63 -7.26
C ASP A 8 9.24 11.96 -8.34
N ASP A 9 10.57 11.89 -8.19
CA ASP A 9 11.43 11.18 -9.14
C ASP A 9 11.01 9.70 -9.24
N PRO A 10 10.69 9.18 -10.45
CA PRO A 10 10.34 7.77 -10.65
C PRO A 10 11.37 6.79 -10.08
N ARG A 11 12.66 7.14 -10.10
CA ARG A 11 13.74 6.33 -9.53
C ARG A 11 13.62 6.26 -8.01
N VAL A 12 13.29 7.38 -7.37
CA VAL A 12 13.03 7.44 -5.92
C VAL A 12 11.86 6.55 -5.55
N LYS A 13 10.75 6.66 -6.29
CA LYS A 13 9.55 5.85 -6.08
C LYS A 13 9.85 4.37 -6.22
N LYS A 14 10.54 3.97 -7.30
CA LYS A 14 10.95 2.59 -7.54
C LYS A 14 11.81 2.03 -6.41
N THR A 15 12.85 2.74 -5.99
CA THR A 15 13.72 2.29 -4.88
C THR A 15 12.96 2.21 -3.55
N ARG A 16 12.10 3.18 -3.24
CA ARG A 16 11.25 3.12 -2.04
C ARG A 16 10.32 1.91 -2.08
N GLN A 17 9.77 1.56 -3.24
CA GLN A 17 8.92 0.38 -3.39
C GLN A 17 9.69 -0.92 -3.14
N LEU A 18 10.86 -1.09 -3.77
CA LEU A 18 11.72 -2.27 -3.56
C LEU A 18 12.07 -2.48 -2.08
N LEU A 19 12.40 -1.40 -1.38
CA LEU A 19 12.68 -1.44 0.06
C LEU A 19 11.45 -1.83 0.89
N LYS A 20 10.26 -1.30 0.56
CA LYS A 20 9.01 -1.66 1.25
C LYS A 20 8.63 -3.11 1.00
N ASP A 21 8.73 -3.59 -0.24
CA ASP A 21 8.40 -4.97 -0.58
C ASP A 21 9.30 -5.95 0.18
N ALA A 22 10.61 -5.69 0.20
CA ALA A 22 11.56 -6.47 0.99
C ALA A 22 11.24 -6.44 2.49
N PHE A 23 10.89 -5.27 3.02
CA PHE A 23 10.50 -5.13 4.42
C PHE A 23 9.23 -5.93 4.76
N ILE A 24 8.18 -5.84 3.94
CA ILE A 24 6.94 -6.62 4.11
C ILE A 24 7.24 -8.12 4.11
N SER A 25 8.05 -8.59 3.15
CA SER A 25 8.43 -10.01 3.11
C SER A 25 9.21 -10.45 4.35
N LEU A 26 10.04 -9.58 4.95
CA LEU A 26 10.77 -9.92 6.18
C LEU A 26 9.85 -9.96 7.40
N VAL A 27 8.87 -9.05 7.50
CA VAL A 27 7.88 -9.05 8.60
C VAL A 27 6.99 -10.29 8.56
N GLN A 28 6.79 -10.89 7.38
CA GLN A 28 6.09 -12.18 7.26
C GLN A 28 6.94 -13.37 7.70
N GLU A 29 8.26 -13.23 7.75
CA GLU A 29 9.20 -14.32 8.06
C GLU A 29 9.69 -14.28 9.52
N LYS A 30 9.80 -13.10 10.13
CA LYS A 30 10.31 -12.92 11.50
C LYS A 30 9.78 -11.64 12.16
N ASP A 31 9.85 -11.61 13.49
CA ASP A 31 9.40 -10.44 14.26
C ASP A 31 10.19 -9.18 13.90
N PHE A 32 9.48 -8.05 13.83
CA PHE A 32 10.03 -6.73 13.49
C PHE A 32 11.24 -6.32 14.34
N GLU A 33 11.28 -6.77 15.60
CA GLU A 33 12.37 -6.44 16.51
C GLU A 33 13.71 -7.00 16.01
N PHE A 34 13.70 -8.18 15.39
CA PHE A 34 14.87 -8.87 14.82
C PHE A 34 15.17 -8.50 13.37
N ILE A 35 14.35 -7.64 12.73
CA ILE A 35 14.64 -7.11 11.40
C ILE A 35 15.67 -6.00 11.50
N THR A 36 16.78 -6.19 10.81
CA THR A 36 17.85 -5.19 10.70
C THR A 36 17.79 -4.48 9.35
N ILE A 37 18.38 -3.28 9.28
CA ILE A 37 18.53 -2.56 8.00
C ILE A 37 19.33 -3.39 6.99
N ARG A 38 20.28 -4.21 7.46
CA ARG A 38 21.06 -5.11 6.62
C ARG A 38 20.15 -6.11 5.91
N ASP A 39 19.28 -6.79 6.65
CA ASP A 39 18.35 -7.78 6.08
C ASP A 39 17.47 -7.15 4.99
N ILE A 40 16.93 -5.95 5.25
CA ILE A 40 16.10 -5.22 4.30
C ILE A 40 16.91 -4.90 3.03
N THR A 41 18.12 -4.39 3.19
CA THR A 41 18.96 -3.99 2.05
C THR A 41 19.45 -5.17 1.23
N GLU A 42 19.79 -6.29 1.87
CA GLU A 42 20.19 -7.53 1.22
C GLU A 42 19.02 -8.10 0.41
N LYS A 43 17.82 -8.19 1.00
CA LYS A 43 16.63 -8.71 0.32
C LYS A 43 16.16 -7.82 -0.82
N ALA A 44 16.25 -6.49 -0.67
CA ALA A 44 15.95 -5.53 -1.73
C ALA A 44 17.05 -5.44 -2.81
N THR A 45 18.21 -6.08 -2.61
CA THR A 45 19.39 -5.96 -3.50
C THR A 45 19.81 -4.49 -3.71
N VAL A 46 19.92 -3.73 -2.62
CA VAL A 46 20.35 -2.33 -2.65
C VAL A 46 21.47 -2.06 -1.64
N ASN A 47 22.26 -1.02 -1.86
CA ASN A 47 23.27 -0.60 -0.90
C ASN A 47 22.60 0.00 0.36
N ARG A 48 23.18 -0.23 1.54
CA ARG A 48 22.78 0.39 2.80
C ARG A 48 22.75 1.93 2.74
N ALA A 49 23.68 2.56 2.02
CA ALA A 49 23.64 4.01 1.78
C ALA A 49 22.39 4.43 1.00
N THR A 50 21.87 3.57 0.12
CA THR A 50 20.61 3.79 -0.59
C THR A 50 19.43 3.75 0.37
N PHE A 51 19.39 2.83 1.34
CA PHE A 51 18.37 2.84 2.38
C PHE A 51 18.33 4.19 3.11
N TYR A 52 19.49 4.67 3.57
CA TYR A 52 19.59 5.94 4.29
C TYR A 52 19.31 7.18 3.44
N ALA A 53 19.35 7.06 2.12
CA ALA A 53 18.89 8.12 1.22
C ALA A 53 17.35 8.19 1.14
N HIS A 54 16.63 7.20 1.66
CA HIS A 54 15.17 7.09 1.60
C HIS A 54 14.49 7.03 2.97
N PHE A 55 15.14 6.46 3.99
CA PHE A 55 14.61 6.28 5.34
C PHE A 55 15.72 6.50 6.38
N THR A 56 15.42 7.15 7.50
CA THR A 56 16.36 7.40 8.60
C THR A 56 16.65 6.13 9.39
N ASP A 57 15.64 5.30 9.60
CA ASP A 57 15.72 4.09 10.41
C ASP A 57 14.63 3.07 10.04
N LYS A 58 14.58 1.96 10.78
CA LYS A 58 13.61 0.88 10.55
C LYS A 58 12.16 1.24 10.95
N TYR A 59 11.96 2.27 11.76
CA TYR A 59 10.63 2.73 12.16
C TYR A 59 10.01 3.63 11.08
N GLU A 60 10.81 4.46 10.40
CA GLU A 60 10.28 5.29 9.31
C GLU A 60 9.75 4.44 8.14
N ILE A 61 10.45 3.35 7.77
CA ILE A 61 9.96 2.43 6.74
C ILE A 61 8.70 1.67 7.21
N LEU A 62 8.59 1.34 8.50
CA LEU A 62 7.39 0.75 9.08
C LEU A 62 6.20 1.69 8.94
N GLU A 63 6.34 2.94 9.40
CA GLU A 63 5.31 3.97 9.28
C GLU A 63 4.89 4.16 7.82
N ALA A 64 5.85 4.35 6.92
CA ALA A 64 5.59 4.54 5.50
C ALA A 64 4.91 3.33 4.84
N THR A 65 5.13 2.13 5.36
CA THR A 65 4.48 0.90 4.87
C THR A 65 3.06 0.83 5.39
N ILE A 66 2.84 1.01 6.70
CA ILE A 66 1.51 1.00 7.33
C ILE A 66 0.60 2.05 6.70
N THR A 67 1.06 3.30 6.57
CA THR A 67 0.26 4.37 5.96
C THR A 67 -0.15 4.02 4.54
N GLY A 68 0.76 3.44 3.73
CA GLY A 68 0.45 3.04 2.35
C GLY A 68 -0.61 1.94 2.28
N THR A 69 -0.45 0.89 3.09
CA THR A 69 -1.40 -0.23 3.15
C THR A 69 -2.76 0.23 3.67
N LEU A 70 -2.79 1.01 4.74
CA LEU A 70 -4.02 1.55 5.32
C LEU A 70 -4.81 2.37 4.29
N MET A 71 -4.14 3.27 3.57
CA MET A 71 -4.79 4.09 2.54
C MET A 71 -5.39 3.24 1.42
N THR A 72 -4.71 2.16 1.05
CA THR A 72 -5.20 1.21 0.05
C THR A 72 -6.45 0.49 0.56
N SER A 73 -6.41 -0.07 1.77
CA SER A 73 -7.55 -0.75 2.38
C SER A 73 -8.77 0.17 2.58
N ILE A 74 -8.54 1.44 2.94
CA ILE A 74 -9.60 2.45 3.04
C ILE A 74 -10.19 2.74 1.66
N ALA A 75 -9.34 2.96 0.64
CA ALA A 75 -9.79 3.21 -0.73
C ALA A 75 -10.63 2.04 -1.30
N ASP A 76 -10.21 0.81 -1.03
CA ASP A 76 -10.94 -0.40 -1.41
C ASP A 76 -12.28 -0.50 -0.68
N GLY A 77 -12.31 -0.20 0.63
CA GLY A 77 -13.52 -0.20 1.44
C GLY A 77 -14.53 0.92 1.13
N ILE A 78 -14.07 2.02 0.51
CA ILE A 78 -14.92 3.08 -0.03
C ILE A 78 -15.43 2.68 -1.43
N SER A 79 -14.56 2.12 -2.28
CA SER A 79 -14.91 1.66 -3.62
C SER A 79 -15.91 0.50 -3.62
N GLY A 80 -15.88 -0.35 -2.58
CA GLY A 80 -16.87 -1.42 -2.37
C GLY A 80 -18.29 -0.94 -2.03
N ARG A 81 -18.51 0.36 -1.79
CA ARG A 81 -19.83 0.94 -1.43
C ARG A 81 -20.51 1.74 -2.54
N THR A 82 -19.89 1.95 -3.70
CA THR A 82 -20.54 2.65 -4.83
C THR A 82 -21.45 1.74 -5.68
N LEU A 83 -21.47 0.42 -5.44
CA LEU A 83 -22.41 -0.51 -6.09
C LEU A 83 -23.79 -0.60 -5.42
N LEU A 84 -24.15 0.37 -4.57
CA LEU A 84 -25.53 0.57 -4.10
C LEU A 84 -26.07 1.93 -4.59
N ASN A 85 -25.74 2.33 -5.82
CA ASN A 85 -26.43 3.47 -6.45
C ASN A 85 -27.89 3.07 -6.79
N ALA A 86 -28.80 4.03 -6.68
CA ALA A 86 -30.27 3.86 -6.70
C ALA A 86 -30.86 3.20 -7.96
N GLU A 87 -30.07 2.93 -9.00
CA GLU A 87 -30.52 2.23 -10.20
C GLU A 87 -30.84 0.75 -9.95
N THR A 88 -30.21 0.09 -8.97
CA THR A 88 -30.49 -1.32 -8.63
C THR A 88 -31.88 -1.50 -8.00
N ILE A 89 -32.39 -0.48 -7.30
CA ILE A 89 -33.74 -0.52 -6.71
C ILE A 89 -34.81 -0.47 -7.81
N HIS A 90 -34.52 0.21 -8.93
CA HIS A 90 -35.46 0.31 -10.04
C HIS A 90 -35.66 -1.03 -10.76
N VAL A 91 -34.61 -1.85 -10.89
CA VAL A 91 -34.69 -3.18 -11.54
C VAL A 91 -35.41 -4.20 -10.65
N SER A 92 -35.14 -4.18 -9.34
CA SER A 92 -35.78 -5.09 -8.38
C SER A 92 -37.26 -4.73 -8.16
N SER A 93 -37.62 -3.45 -8.22
CA SER A 93 -39.01 -2.99 -8.15
C SER A 93 -39.79 -3.31 -9.43
N TRP A 94 -39.17 -3.19 -10.62
CA TRP A 94 -39.81 -3.57 -11.90
C TRP A 94 -40.07 -5.07 -12.02
N LEU A 95 -39.16 -5.93 -11.52
CA LEU A 95 -39.36 -7.39 -11.50
C LEU A 95 -40.58 -7.80 -10.66
N CYS A 96 -40.90 -7.06 -9.61
CA CYS A 96 -42.08 -7.32 -8.77
C CYS A 96 -43.41 -6.91 -9.45
N VAL A 97 -43.42 -5.79 -10.18
CA VAL A 97 -44.64 -5.29 -10.86
C VAL A 97 -44.98 -6.13 -12.10
N ILE A 98 -43.98 -6.70 -12.79
CA ILE A 98 -44.20 -7.57 -13.95
C ILE A 98 -44.79 -8.93 -13.54
N PHE A 99 -44.43 -9.47 -12.37
CA PHE A 99 -44.85 -10.82 -11.93
C PHE A 99 -46.25 -10.89 -11.26
N ILE A 100 -46.88 -9.74 -10.96
CA ILE A 100 -48.23 -9.67 -10.33
C ILE A 100 -49.37 -9.51 -11.37
N ARG A 101 -49.07 -9.37 -12.67
CA ARG A 101 -50.06 -9.37 -13.75
C ARG A 101 -49.84 -10.51 -14.76
N THR A 102 -49.84 -11.74 -14.27
CA THR A 102 -50.04 -12.94 -15.12
C THR A 102 -50.90 -13.94 -14.39
#